data_AF-A0A820QPL8-F1
#
_entry.id   AF-A0A820QPL8-F1
#
_cell.length_a   1.000
_cell.length_b   1.000
_cell.length_c   1.000
_cell.angle_alpha   90.00
_cell.angle_beta   90.00
_cell.angle_gamma   90.00
#
_symmetry.space_group_name_H-M   'P 1'
#
loop_
_entity.id
_entity.type
_entity.pdbx_description
1 polymer ?
#
loop_
_entity_poly.entity_id
_entity_poly.type
_entity_poly.pdbx_seq_one_letter_code
_entity_poly.pdbx_strand_id
1 'polypeptide(L)'
;EEATTLDHYILKTPLQDLNSKFGFDLRRQMLHKLVNNGEELWSNDSQKKSIIYERYKQYQVSKEEIDWIGLLPEEALEKLEREDDEKYEQSVRPWKDLFRESLITELSRRQRNNEPIDITPISSKP
;
A
#
# COMPACT_ATOMS: atom_id res chain seq x y z
N GLU A 1 29.29 -1.05 -19.78
CA GLU A 1 29.32 -2.45 -19.29
C GLU A 1 28.05 -3.15 -19.71
N GLU A 2 28.19 -4.06 -20.68
CA GLU A 2 27.13 -4.98 -21.11
C GLU A 2 26.61 -5.76 -19.90
N ALA A 3 25.29 -5.99 -19.84
CA ALA A 3 24.71 -6.81 -18.80
C ALA A 3 25.09 -8.27 -19.05
N THR A 4 26.03 -8.80 -18.27
CA THR A 4 26.57 -10.16 -18.46
C THR A 4 25.61 -11.27 -18.06
N THR A 5 24.53 -10.94 -17.35
CA THR A 5 23.51 -11.89 -16.89
C THR A 5 22.08 -11.34 -17.11
N LEU A 6 21.12 -12.24 -17.33
CA LEU A 6 19.73 -11.88 -17.72
C LEU A 6 19.02 -11.01 -16.66
N ASP A 7 19.20 -11.36 -15.40
CA ASP A 7 18.71 -10.61 -14.24
C ASP A 7 19.27 -9.19 -14.19
N HIS A 8 20.56 -9.00 -14.43
CA HIS A 8 21.18 -7.68 -14.56
C HIS A 8 20.60 -6.89 -15.73
N TYR A 9 20.36 -7.56 -16.86
CA TYR A 9 19.75 -6.90 -18.02
C TYR A 9 18.36 -6.36 -17.68
N ILE A 10 17.50 -7.17 -17.06
CA ILE A 10 16.13 -6.78 -16.73
C ILE A 10 16.08 -5.64 -15.69
N LEU A 11 16.95 -5.69 -14.68
CA LEU A 11 16.96 -4.69 -13.60
C LEU A 11 17.66 -3.37 -14.00
N LYS A 12 18.70 -3.43 -14.82
CA LYS A 12 19.50 -2.28 -15.26
C LYS A 12 18.86 -1.52 -16.43
N THR A 13 18.22 -2.23 -17.35
CA THR A 13 17.63 -1.61 -18.55
C THR A 13 16.50 -0.65 -18.12
N PRO A 14 16.45 0.58 -18.64
CA PRO A 14 15.35 1.50 -18.35
C PRO A 14 14.05 0.97 -18.94
N LEU A 15 12.91 1.36 -18.36
CA LEU A 15 11.62 0.78 -18.74
C LEU A 15 11.31 0.96 -20.24
N GLN A 16 11.70 2.12 -20.79
CA GLN A 16 11.46 2.50 -22.19
C GLN A 16 12.17 1.58 -23.19
N ASP A 17 13.28 0.97 -22.78
CA ASP A 17 14.13 0.16 -23.67
C ASP A 17 13.80 -1.33 -23.58
N LEU A 18 13.10 -1.77 -22.53
CA LEU A 18 12.77 -3.18 -22.32
C LEU A 18 11.69 -3.68 -23.31
N ASN A 19 10.78 -2.79 -23.73
CA ASN A 19 9.76 -2.99 -24.77
C ASN A 19 9.00 -4.33 -24.71
N SER A 20 8.79 -4.86 -23.51
CA SER A 20 8.15 -6.16 -23.29
C SER A 20 7.36 -6.13 -22.00
N LYS A 21 6.05 -6.42 -22.10
CA LYS A 21 5.16 -6.58 -20.94
C LYS A 21 5.70 -7.64 -19.98
N PHE A 22 6.09 -8.80 -20.53
CA PHE A 22 6.66 -9.88 -19.75
C PHE A 22 7.96 -9.48 -19.05
N GLY A 23 8.79 -8.67 -19.71
CA GLY A 23 10.00 -8.12 -19.09
C GLY A 23 9.68 -7.25 -17.87
N PHE A 24 8.64 -6.43 -17.95
CA PHE A 24 8.19 -5.63 -16.81
C PHE A 24 7.63 -6.48 -15.67
N ASP A 25 6.82 -7.48 -15.98
CA ASP A 25 6.27 -8.39 -14.97
C ASP A 25 7.39 -9.15 -14.24
N LEU A 26 8.40 -9.59 -14.99
CA LEU A 26 9.58 -10.26 -14.42
C LEU A 26 10.38 -9.29 -13.53
N ARG A 27 10.60 -8.05 -13.99
CA ARG A 27 11.24 -7.00 -13.19
C ARG A 27 10.49 -6.74 -11.89
N ARG A 28 9.17 -6.56 -11.94
CA ARG A 28 8.32 -6.32 -10.78
C ARG A 28 8.44 -7.46 -9.77
N GLN A 29 8.34 -8.71 -10.23
CA GLN A 29 8.49 -9.88 -9.37
C GLN A 29 9.87 -9.97 -8.72
N MET A 30 10.94 -9.72 -9.48
CA MET A 30 12.31 -9.72 -8.95
C MET A 30 12.49 -8.67 -7.85
N LEU A 31 11.96 -7.45 -8.05
CA LEU A 31 12.03 -6.37 -7.07
C LEU A 31 11.20 -6.68 -5.81
N HIS A 32 10.01 -7.26 -5.93
CA HIS A 32 9.23 -7.72 -4.76
C HIS A 32 9.99 -8.74 -3.93
N LYS A 33 10.63 -9.71 -4.60
CA LYS A 33 11.44 -10.72 -3.90
C LYS A 33 12.65 -10.08 -3.22
N LEU A 34 13.25 -9.05 -3.82
CA LEU A 34 14.35 -8.32 -3.21
C LEU A 34 13.91 -7.58 -1.93
N VAL A 35 12.76 -6.90 -1.93
CA VAL A 35 12.22 -6.20 -0.76
C VAL A 35 11.86 -7.16 0.38
N ASN A 36 11.29 -8.32 0.05
CA ASN A 36 11.00 -9.38 1.04
C ASN A 36 12.25 -10.18 1.43
N ASN A 37 13.46 -9.68 1.10
CA ASN A 37 14.75 -10.33 1.32
C ASN A 37 14.85 -11.76 0.74
N GLY A 38 13.96 -12.19 -0.16
CA GLY A 38 13.92 -13.56 -0.67
C GLY A 38 13.50 -14.60 0.38
N GLU A 39 12.70 -14.20 1.37
CA GLU A 39 12.23 -15.07 2.48
C GLU A 39 11.58 -16.38 1.99
N GLU A 40 10.85 -16.34 0.88
CA GLU A 40 10.24 -17.53 0.27
C GLU A 40 11.19 -18.36 -0.61
N LEU A 41 12.29 -17.79 -1.13
CA LEU A 41 13.15 -18.50 -2.09
C LEU A 41 14.17 -19.41 -1.42
N TRP A 42 14.71 -19.02 -0.26
CA TRP A 42 15.84 -19.69 0.37
C TRP A 42 15.64 -19.89 1.87
N SER A 43 14.49 -20.46 2.27
CA SER A 43 14.13 -20.62 3.69
C SER A 43 15.16 -21.42 4.51
N ASN A 44 15.93 -22.31 3.87
CA ASN A 44 16.90 -23.17 4.54
C ASN A 44 18.37 -22.69 4.43
N ASP A 45 18.68 -21.69 3.60
CA ASP A 45 20.06 -21.29 3.32
C ASP A 45 20.27 -19.77 3.43
N SER A 46 20.55 -19.34 4.66
CA SER A 46 20.75 -17.93 5.00
C SER A 46 22.01 -17.32 4.36
N GLN A 47 23.04 -18.14 4.07
CA GLN A 47 24.27 -17.65 3.43
C GLN A 47 24.06 -17.31 1.96
N LYS A 48 23.33 -18.16 1.21
CA LYS A 48 22.98 -17.82 -0.18
C LYS A 48 22.08 -16.59 -0.26
N LYS A 49 21.14 -16.46 0.68
CA LYS A 49 20.25 -15.30 0.79
C LYS A 49 21.04 -13.99 0.90
N SER A 50 22.02 -13.91 1.79
CA SER A 50 22.83 -12.69 1.97
C SER A 50 23.69 -12.37 0.74
N ILE A 51 24.31 -13.37 0.11
CA ILE A 51 25.14 -13.17 -1.09
C ILE A 51 24.30 -12.63 -2.25
N ILE A 52 23.12 -13.19 -2.47
CA ILE A 52 22.19 -12.74 -3.52
C ILE A 52 21.68 -11.34 -3.20
N TYR A 53 21.27 -11.07 -1.95
CA TYR A 53 20.79 -9.76 -1.55
C TYR A 53 21.84 -8.67 -1.79
N GLU A 54 23.08 -8.86 -1.33
CA GLU A 54 24.17 -7.89 -1.54
C GLU A 54 24.46 -7.65 -3.03
N ARG A 55 24.25 -8.65 -3.91
CA ARG A 55 24.43 -8.50 -5.35
C ARG A 55 23.41 -7.55 -6.00
N TYR A 56 22.15 -7.59 -5.57
CA TYR A 56 21.07 -6.81 -6.20
C TYR A 56 20.60 -5.61 -5.37
N LYS A 57 21.15 -5.39 -4.18
CA LYS A 57 20.81 -4.30 -3.25
C LYS A 57 20.76 -2.91 -3.89
N GLN A 58 21.60 -2.66 -4.89
CA GLN A 58 21.61 -1.40 -5.65
C GLN A 58 20.29 -1.08 -6.39
N TYR A 59 19.48 -2.10 -6.68
CA TYR A 59 18.19 -1.96 -7.36
C TYR A 59 17.01 -1.90 -6.37
N GLN A 60 17.26 -1.65 -5.09
CA GLN A 60 16.22 -1.56 -4.08
C GLN A 60 15.34 -0.34 -4.33
N VAL A 61 14.04 -0.59 -4.39
CA VAL A 61 12.97 0.40 -4.60
C VAL A 61 11.91 0.16 -3.51
N SER A 62 11.10 1.16 -3.17
CA SER A 62 10.05 0.99 -2.17
C SER A 62 8.99 -0.01 -2.64
N LYS A 63 8.33 -0.70 -1.71
CA LYS A 63 7.28 -1.68 -2.03
C LYS A 63 6.14 -1.03 -2.84
N GLU A 64 5.74 0.17 -2.43
CA GLU A 64 4.69 0.96 -3.07
C GLU A 64 5.06 1.29 -4.52
N GLU A 65 6.27 1.76 -4.79
CA GLU A 65 6.70 2.06 -6.16
C GLU A 65 6.75 0.81 -7.04
N ILE A 66 7.26 -0.32 -6.52
CA ILE A 66 7.37 -1.59 -7.26
C ILE A 66 6.00 -2.06 -7.74
N ASP A 67 5.01 -1.90 -6.87
CA ASP A 67 3.61 -2.27 -7.09
C ASP A 67 2.98 -1.57 -8.30
N TRP A 68 3.56 -0.46 -8.77
CA TRP A 68 3.12 0.28 -9.97
C TRP A 68 4.02 0.07 -11.20
N ILE A 69 5.17 -0.60 -11.06
CA ILE A 69 6.09 -0.82 -12.18
C ILE A 69 5.46 -1.78 -13.19
N GLY A 70 5.44 -1.34 -14.45
CA GLY A 70 5.10 -2.22 -15.57
C GLY A 70 3.62 -2.46 -15.80
N LEU A 71 2.75 -1.83 -15.00
CA LEU A 71 1.32 -1.87 -15.24
C LEU A 71 0.98 -1.08 -16.50
N LEU A 72 0.09 -1.63 -17.31
CA LEU A 72 -0.53 -0.86 -18.38
C LEU A 72 -1.44 0.22 -17.78
N PRO A 73 -1.74 1.30 -18.54
CA PRO A 73 -2.65 2.34 -18.06
C PRO A 73 -4.00 1.80 -17.59
N GLU A 74 -4.56 0.81 -18.31
CA GLU A 74 -5.82 0.15 -17.94
C GLU A 74 -5.70 -0.62 -16.61
N GLU A 75 -4.63 -1.40 -16.44
CA GLU A 75 -4.36 -2.16 -15.21
C GLU A 75 -4.09 -1.23 -14.01
N ALA A 76 -3.41 -0.12 -14.25
CA ALA A 76 -3.13 0.90 -13.24
C ALA A 76 -4.43 1.58 -12.79
N LEU A 77 -5.34 1.88 -13.71
CA LEU A 77 -6.66 2.44 -13.38
C LEU A 77 -7.51 1.44 -12.57
N GLU A 78 -7.55 0.18 -13.00
CA GLU A 78 -8.28 -0.87 -12.27
C GLU A 78 -7.70 -1.09 -10.86
N LYS A 79 -6.37 -1.03 -10.72
CA LYS A 79 -5.72 -1.09 -9.42
C LYS A 79 -6.10 0.11 -8.54
N LEU A 80 -6.08 1.31 -9.10
CA LEU A 80 -6.45 2.53 -8.37
C LEU A 80 -7.90 2.47 -7.89
N GLU A 81 -8.83 2.07 -8.76
CA GLU A 81 -10.25 1.92 -8.42
C GLU A 81 -10.45 0.93 -7.28
N ARG A 82 -9.76 -0.22 -7.32
CA ARG A 82 -9.79 -1.21 -6.23
C ARG A 82 -9.26 -0.65 -4.91
N GLU A 83 -8.14 0.08 -4.93
CA GLU A 83 -7.57 0.69 -3.71
C GLU A 83 -8.51 1.77 -3.13
N ASP A 84 -9.17 2.56 -3.98
CA ASP A 84 -10.16 3.54 -3.57
C ASP A 84 -11.42 2.89 -3.00
N ASP A 85 -11.91 1.80 -3.60
CA ASP A 85 -13.05 1.03 -3.11
C ASP A 85 -12.76 0.39 -1.75
N GLU A 86 -11.61 -0.26 -1.58
CA GLU A 86 -11.18 -0.84 -0.30
C GLU A 86 -11.09 0.23 0.79
N LYS A 87 -10.53 1.40 0.46
CA LYS A 87 -10.45 2.54 1.37
C LYS A 87 -11.83 3.09 1.70
N TYR A 88 -12.71 3.16 0.72
CA TYR A 88 -14.09 3.58 0.91
C TYR A 88 -14.79 2.63 1.88
N GLU A 89 -14.78 1.32 1.62
CA GLU A 89 -15.38 0.29 2.47
C GLU A 89 -14.89 0.34 3.92
N GLN A 90 -13.58 0.52 4.13
CA GLN A 90 -13.00 0.69 5.47
C GLN A 90 -13.42 2.01 6.15
N SER A 91 -13.71 3.04 5.36
CA SER A 91 -14.12 4.36 5.86
C SER A 91 -15.61 4.49 6.12
N VAL A 92 -16.45 3.65 5.50
CA VAL A 92 -17.90 3.68 5.69
C VAL A 92 -18.23 3.29 7.12
N ARG A 93 -18.56 4.30 7.94
CA ARG A 93 -19.09 4.11 9.29
C ARG A 93 -20.53 4.59 9.35
N PRO A 94 -21.45 3.83 9.96
CA PRO A 94 -22.81 4.29 10.16
C PRO A 94 -22.83 5.65 10.87
N TRP A 95 -23.66 6.57 10.39
CA TRP A 95 -23.75 7.92 10.97
C TRP A 95 -24.13 7.89 12.45
N LYS A 96 -24.90 6.88 12.87
CA LYS A 96 -25.26 6.66 14.28
C LYS A 96 -24.02 6.57 15.17
N ASP A 97 -22.94 5.94 14.71
CA ASP A 97 -21.72 5.79 15.51
C ASP A 97 -20.96 7.11 15.59
N LEU A 98 -20.89 7.88 14.49
CA LEU A 98 -20.33 9.24 14.49
C LEU A 98 -21.09 10.18 15.43
N PHE A 99 -22.43 10.18 15.37
CA PHE A 99 -23.25 10.99 16.27
C PHE A 99 -23.13 10.55 17.72
N ARG A 100 -23.00 9.24 17.98
CA ARG A 100 -22.77 8.70 19.32
C ARG A 100 -21.44 9.20 19.89
N GLU A 101 -20.35 9.12 19.13
CA GLU A 101 -19.03 9.61 19.54
C GLU A 101 -19.05 11.12 19.82
N SER A 102 -19.72 11.90 18.96
CA SER A 102 -19.95 13.34 19.17
C SER A 102 -20.72 13.60 20.47
N LEU A 103 -21.80 12.88 20.72
CA LEU A 103 -22.63 13.03 21.91
C LEU A 103 -21.84 12.67 23.18
N ILE A 104 -21.09 11.57 23.17
CA ILE A 104 -20.23 11.17 24.30
C ILE A 104 -19.18 12.26 24.59
N THR A 105 -18.57 12.82 23.54
CA THR A 105 -17.58 13.90 23.66
C THR A 105 -18.20 15.14 24.29
N GLU A 106 -19.40 15.52 23.84
CA GLU A 106 -20.15 16.64 24.37
C GLU A 106 -20.52 16.44 25.84
N LEU A 107 -21.09 15.28 26.19
CA LEU A 107 -21.45 14.93 27.57
C LEU A 107 -20.21 14.95 28.49
N SER A 108 -19.08 14.40 28.02
CA SER A 108 -17.82 14.40 28.78
C SER A 108 -17.26 15.81 28.99
N ARG A 109 -17.49 16.73 28.06
CA ARG A 109 -17.15 18.16 28.22
C ARG A 109 -18.07 18.82 29.24
N ARG A 110 -19.39 18.63 29.12
CA ARG A 110 -20.38 19.21 30.04
C ARG A 110 -20.19 18.75 31.47
N GLN A 111 -19.89 17.46 31.68
CA GLN A 111 -19.56 16.91 32.99
C GLN A 111 -18.34 17.59 33.62
N ARG A 112 -17.28 17.85 32.84
CA ARG A 112 -16.09 18.57 33.34
C ARG A 112 -16.39 20.03 33.69
N ASN A 113 -17.29 20.66 32.95
CA ASN A 113 -17.66 22.07 33.14
C ASN A 113 -18.81 22.27 34.17
N ASN A 114 -19.35 21.19 34.75
CA ASN A 114 -20.58 21.22 35.58
C ASN A 114 -21.76 21.93 34.89
N GLU A 115 -21.88 21.79 33.57
CA GLU A 115 -23.01 22.32 32.81
C GLU A 115 -24.22 21.38 32.95
N PRO A 116 -25.45 21.91 33.17
CA PRO A 116 -26.64 21.09 33.28
C PRO A 116 -26.93 20.34 31.97
N ILE A 117 -27.45 19.13 32.09
CA ILE A 117 -27.88 18.32 30.94
C ILE A 117 -29.21 18.90 30.45
N ASP A 118 -29.21 19.43 29.23
CA ASP A 118 -30.41 19.98 28.60
C ASP A 118 -31.26 18.81 28.09
N ILE A 119 -32.31 18.47 28.83
CA ILE A 119 -33.27 17.41 28.51
C ILE A 119 -34.46 17.94 27.69
N THR A 120 -34.37 19.14 27.13
CA THR A 120 -35.42 19.65 26.25
C THR A 120 -35.51 18.79 24.98
N PRO A 121 -36.70 18.27 24.62
CA PRO A 121 -36.86 17.54 23.38
C PRO A 121 -36.44 18.43 22.21
N ILE A 122 -35.54 17.94 21.36
CA ILE A 122 -35.20 18.61 20.12
C ILE A 122 -36.48 18.61 19.27
N SER A 123 -37.23 19.71 19.34
CA SER A 123 -38.33 19.95 18.42
C SER A 123 -37.72 20.19 17.06
N SER A 124 -37.65 19.14 16.24
CA SER A 124 -37.53 19.31 14.80
C SER A 124 -38.76 20.09 14.37
N LYS A 125 -38.61 21.39 14.11
CA LYS A 125 -39.66 22.16 13.45
C LYS A 125 -40.03 21.44 12.14
N PRO A 126 -41.33 21.33 11.83
CA PRO A 126 -41.80 20.75 10.57
C PRO A 126 -41.30 21.54 9.36
#